data_AF-A0A7K8YKT5-F1
#
_entry.id   AF-A0A7K8YKT5-F1
#
_cell.length_a   1.000
_cell.length_b   1.000
_cell.length_c   1.000
_cell.angle_alpha   90.00
_cell.angle_beta   90.00
_cell.angle_gamma   90.00
#
_symmetry.space_group_name_H-M   'P 1'
#
loop_
_entity.id
_entity.type
_entity.pdbx_description
1 polymer ?
#
loop_
_entity_poly.entity_id
_entity_poly.type
_entity_poly.pdbx_seq_one_letter_code
_entity_poly.pdbx_strand_id
1 'polypeptide(L)' 'SPCNTHTEERPFHCSECGKRFNSRSSLSRHQVIHTGQRLYKCVECWKSFKQSSALTKHRWTH' A
#
# COMPACT_ATOMS: atom_id res chain seq x y z
N SER A 1 27.26 -21.63 17.72
CA SER A 1 26.34 -20.55 17.36
C SER A 1 25.82 -20.73 15.96
N PRO A 2 24.50 -20.77 15.74
CA PRO A 2 23.92 -20.25 14.52
C PRO A 2 23.22 -18.95 14.86
N CYS A 3 23.65 -17.88 14.20
CA CYS A 3 22.96 -16.61 14.18
C CYS A 3 21.49 -16.87 13.79
N ASN A 4 20.57 -16.61 14.72
CA ASN A 4 19.13 -16.61 14.45
C ASN A 4 18.85 -15.33 13.65
N THR A 5 19.28 -15.34 12.38
CA THR A 5 19.08 -14.25 11.44
C THR A 5 17.58 -13.95 11.38
N HIS A 6 17.25 -12.71 11.75
CA HIS A 6 15.93 -12.11 11.73
C HIS A 6 15.00 -12.77 10.71
N THR A 7 14.07 -13.59 11.21
CA THR A 7 12.90 -14.05 10.47
C THR A 7 12.03 -12.84 10.20
N GLU A 8 12.43 -11.99 9.24
CA GLU A 8 11.47 -11.18 8.47
C GLU A 8 10.65 -12.14 7.60
N GLU A 9 9.92 -13.05 8.23
CA GLU A 9 8.88 -13.80 7.55
C GLU A 9 7.84 -12.78 7.13
N ARG A 10 7.98 -12.34 5.89
CA ARG A 10 7.02 -11.55 5.16
C ARG A 10 6.19 -12.56 4.37
N PRO A 11 5.17 -13.21 4.97
CA PRO A 11 4.47 -14.33 4.33
C PRO A 11 3.69 -13.87 3.09
N PHE A 12 3.33 -12.59 3.04
CA PHE A 12 2.57 -12.01 1.93
C PHE A 12 3.52 -11.56 0.83
N HIS A 13 3.35 -12.06 -0.40
CA HIS A 13 4.14 -11.63 -1.55
C HIS A 13 3.24 -11.12 -2.67
N CYS A 14 3.75 -10.17 -3.45
CA CYS A 14 3.10 -9.69 -4.65
C CYS A 14 3.36 -10.68 -5.79
N SER A 15 2.29 -11.16 -6.42
CA SER A 15 2.37 -12.06 -7.57
C SER A 15 2.94 -11.38 -8.83
N GLU A 16 2.83 -10.06 -8.95
CA GLU A 16 3.29 -9.33 -10.14
C GLU A 16 4.79 -9.00 -10.11
N CYS A 17 5.35 -8.71 -8.93
CA CYS A 17 6.75 -8.27 -8.81
C CYS A 17 7.57 -9.02 -7.76
N GLY A 18 7.00 -10.04 -7.11
CA GLY A 18 7.68 -10.86 -6.10
C GLY A 18 7.94 -10.16 -4.75
N LYS A 19 7.61 -8.88 -4.62
CA LYS A 19 7.90 -8.10 -3.40
C LYS A 19 7.15 -8.64 -2.19
N ARG A 20 7.85 -8.81 -1.06
CA ARG A 20 7.29 -9.39 0.17
C ARG A 20 6.89 -8.31 1.19
N PHE A 21 5.83 -8.58 1.94
CA PHE A 21 5.21 -7.73 2.93
C PHE A 21 4.91 -8.51 4.22
N ASN A 22 4.99 -7.81 5.36
CA ASN A 22 4.69 -8.38 6.69
C ASN A 22 3.18 -8.50 6.98
N SER A 23 2.33 -7.87 6.17
CA SER A 23 0.89 -7.79 6.40
C SER A 23 0.11 -7.78 5.10
N ARG A 24 -1.09 -8.40 5.10
CA ARG A 24 -1.99 -8.42 3.95
C ARG A 24 -2.45 -7.01 3.55
N SER A 25 -2.67 -6.12 4.51
CA SER A 25 -3.02 -4.71 4.25
C SER A 25 -1.90 -3.98 3.49
N SER A 26 -0.64 -4.26 3.80
CA SER A 26 0.50 -3.67 3.08
C SER A 26 0.63 -4.23 1.66
N LEU A 27 0.41 -5.53 1.48
CA LEU A 27 0.35 -6.15 0.14
C LEU A 27 -0.82 -5.58 -0.69
N SER A 28 -2.02 -5.49 -0.12
CA SER A 28 -3.21 -4.95 -0.80
C SER A 28 -2.99 -3.50 -1.23
N ARG A 29 -2.46 -2.64 -0.34
CA ARG A 29 -2.07 -1.26 -0.69
C ARG A 29 -1.01 -1.22 -1.79
N HIS A 30 -0.07 -2.17 -1.78
CA HIS A 30 0.92 -2.27 -2.83
C HIS A 30 0.31 -2.65 -4.18
N GLN A 31 -0.64 -3.60 -4.25
CA GLN A 31 -1.26 -3.99 -5.54
C GLN A 31 -1.94 -2.82 -6.28
N VAL A 32 -2.35 -1.78 -5.56
CA VAL A 32 -2.88 -0.54 -6.14
C VAL A 32 -1.85 0.17 -7.04
N ILE A 33 -0.53 -0.05 -6.84
CA ILE A 33 0.49 0.54 -7.70
C ILE A 33 0.50 -0.05 -9.11
N HIS A 34 0.19 -1.34 -9.24
CA HIS A 34 0.24 -2.07 -10.51
C HIS A 34 -1.03 -1.87 -11.32
N THR A 35 -2.19 -1.93 -10.66
CA THR A 35 -3.49 -1.71 -11.31
C THR A 35 -3.72 -0.25 -11.70
N GLY A 36 -2.91 0.69 -11.18
CA GLY A 36 -3.11 2.12 -11.37
C GLY A 36 -4.40 2.66 -10.73
N GLN A 37 -5.18 1.82 -10.04
CA GLN A 37 -6.43 2.21 -9.43
C GLN A 37 -6.18 3.31 -8.38
N ARG A 38 -7.07 4.31 -8.36
CA ARG A 38 -7.08 5.35 -7.33
C ARG A 38 -8.37 5.21 -6.54
N LEU A 39 -8.30 4.40 -5.50
CA LEU A 39 -9.45 3.96 -4.71
C LEU A 39 -10.07 5.08 -3.86
N TYR A 40 -9.27 6.09 -3.51
CA TYR A 40 -9.69 7.13 -2.57
C TYR A 40 -10.03 8.41 -3.33
N LYS A 41 -11.31 8.71 -3.48
CA LYS A 41 -11.79 9.91 -4.20
C LYS A 41 -12.10 11.05 -3.22
N CYS A 42 -11.63 12.25 -3.54
CA CYS A 42 -12.13 13.47 -2.93
C CYS A 42 -13.46 13.84 -3.60
N VAL A 43 -14.51 14.07 -2.82
CA VAL A 43 -15.84 14.40 -3.35
C VAL A 43 -16.00 15.88 -3.69
N GLU A 44 -15.14 16.74 -3.13
CA GLU A 44 -15.18 18.19 -3.34
C GLU A 44 -14.57 18.58 -4.70
N CYS A 45 -13.46 17.94 -5.09
CA CYS A 45 -12.76 18.23 -6.35
C CYS A 45 -12.53 17.01 -7.26
N TRP A 46 -13.09 15.85 -6.91
CA TRP A 46 -13.04 14.61 -7.70
C TRP A 46 -11.64 14.03 -7.94
N LYS A 47 -10.59 14.61 -7.34
CA LYS A 47 -9.23 14.05 -7.35
C LYS A 47 -9.21 12.69 -6.67
N SER A 48 -8.48 11.75 -7.28
CA SER A 48 -8.38 10.37 -6.81
C SER A 48 -6.95 10.07 -6.35
N PHE A 49 -6.81 9.30 -5.26
CA PHE A 49 -5.56 8.98 -4.58
C PHE A 49 -5.37 7.46 -4.44
N LYS A 50 -4.12 7.03 -4.39
CA LYS A 50 -3.76 5.61 -4.18
C LYS A 50 -3.81 5.18 -2.70
N GLN A 51 -3.81 6.14 -1.77
CA GLN A 51 -3.77 5.89 -0.33
C GLN A 51 -4.75 6.79 0.43
N SER A 52 -5.35 6.27 1.49
CA SER A 52 -6.26 7.02 2.37
C SER A 52 -5.56 8.22 3.01
N SER A 53 -4.33 8.03 3.52
CA SER A 53 -3.53 9.11 4.12
C SER A 53 -3.27 10.27 3.16
N ALA A 54 -3.10 9.98 1.87
CA ALA A 54 -2.94 11.01 0.84
C ALA A 54 -4.24 11.80 0.60
N LEU A 55 -5.39 11.11 0.56
CA LEU A 55 -6.70 11.78 0.51
C LEU A 55 -6.93 12.63 1.77
N THR A 56 -6.64 12.10 2.96
CA THR A 56 -6.79 12.84 4.22
C THR A 56 -5.97 14.12 4.19
N LYS A 57 -4.66 14.04 3.87
CA LYS A 57 -3.80 15.23 3.74
C LYS A 57 -4.32 16.22 2.70
N HIS A 58 -4.80 15.72 1.56
CA HIS A 58 -5.38 16.56 0.52
C HIS A 58 -6.63 17.31 0.98
N ARG A 59 -7.49 16.71 1.81
CA ARG A 59 -8.67 17.40 2.34
C ARG A 59 -8.32 18.64 3.17
N TRP A 60 -7.16 18.66 3.84
CA TRP A 60 -6.66 19.84 4.56
C TRP A 60 -6.13 20.96 3.64
N THR A 61 -6.03 20.70 2.33
CA THR A 61 -5.57 21.70 1.35
C THR A 61 -6.70 22.37 0.58
N HIS A 62 -7.94 21.96 0.84
CA HIS A 62 -9.12 22.74 0.47
C HIS A 62 -9.23 23.94 1.42
#